data_AF-W4PAT2-F1
#
_entry.id   AF-W4PAT2-F1
#
_cell.length_a   1.000
_cell.length_b   1.000
_cell.length_c   1.000
_cell.angle_alpha   90.00
_cell.angle_beta   90.00
_cell.angle_gamma   90.00
#
_symmetry.space_group_name_H-M   'P 1'
#
loop_
_entity.id
_entity.type
_entity.pdbx_description
1 polymer ?
#
loop_
_entity_poly.entity_id
_entity_poly.type
_entity_poly.pdbx_seq_one_letter_code
_entity_poly.pdbx_strand_id
1 'polypeptide(L)'
;MELFHQKISEALNIAEKQVGNTLRLLEEGATVPFISRYRKEATGGLDEVQIEHIKEQYDKLCEIAKRKETVLSTIDQQGKLTAELEKRIRDTWSPTELEDIYLPFKPKRKTRAEIARQKGLEPLATLLMLQREGNLSAKISAFVKGEVKDAEDALKGARDIIAERVNEDERARNAVRHQFGRQAAITAKVVKGKEEEAVKYRDYFDFSEPLKRCSSHRLLAVRRAESEGLLRVSINPDDDACTERLERQFVRGDNECSRQVSEAVADAYKRLLKPSIETEFAGQSKEKADDEAIRVFAENLRQLLLASPLGQKRVLAIDPGFRTGCKAVCLDEQGNLLHNENIYPHPPVGKTGEAASRLRKMVEAYRIEL
;
A
#
# COMPACT_ATOMS: atom_id res chain seq x y z
N MET A 1 -12.23 -24.61 4.11
CA MET A 1 -10.92 -25.26 3.92
C MET A 1 -10.68 -25.64 2.46
N GLU A 2 -11.51 -26.48 1.83
CA GLU A 2 -11.32 -26.90 0.42
C GLU A 2 -11.21 -25.72 -0.56
N LEU A 3 -12.07 -24.70 -0.44
CA LEU A 3 -12.00 -23.50 -1.28
C LEU A 3 -10.67 -22.74 -1.15
N PHE A 4 -10.02 -22.76 0.02
CA PHE A 4 -8.74 -22.07 0.21
C PHE A 4 -7.64 -22.85 -0.48
N HIS A 5 -7.66 -24.18 -0.38
CA HIS A 5 -6.70 -25.03 -1.07
C HIS A 5 -6.73 -24.79 -2.57
N GLN A 6 -7.92 -24.75 -3.18
CA GLN A 6 -8.09 -24.46 -4.60
C GLN A 6 -7.52 -23.08 -4.97
N LYS A 7 -7.86 -22.03 -4.21
CA LYS A 7 -7.37 -20.67 -4.50
C LYS A 7 -5.86 -20.53 -4.39
N ILE A 8 -5.27 -21.12 -3.36
CA ILE A 8 -3.82 -21.12 -3.17
C ILE A 8 -3.15 -21.94 -4.28
N SER A 9 -3.75 -23.07 -4.66
CA SER A 9 -3.31 -23.93 -5.76
C SER A 9 -3.24 -23.15 -7.07
N GLU A 10 -4.31 -22.43 -7.42
CA GLU A 10 -4.37 -21.60 -8.63
C GLU A 10 -3.40 -20.43 -8.58
N ALA A 11 -3.27 -19.75 -7.44
CA ALA A 11 -2.41 -18.57 -7.28
C ALA A 11 -0.91 -18.91 -7.32
N LEU A 12 -0.50 -20.04 -6.73
CA LEU A 12 0.90 -20.44 -6.62
C LEU A 12 1.31 -21.50 -7.66
N ASN A 13 0.36 -22.01 -8.45
CA ASN A 13 0.56 -23.13 -9.38
C ASN A 13 1.17 -24.36 -8.67
N ILE A 14 0.61 -24.72 -7.51
CA ILE A 14 1.00 -25.87 -6.69
C ILE A 14 -0.21 -26.80 -6.60
N ALA A 15 -0.03 -28.12 -6.63
CA ALA A 15 -1.17 -29.04 -6.57
C ALA A 15 -1.95 -28.90 -5.26
N GLU A 16 -3.28 -28.87 -5.34
CA GLU A 16 -4.18 -28.68 -4.20
C GLU A 16 -3.90 -29.65 -3.03
N LYS A 17 -3.57 -30.91 -3.35
CA LYS A 17 -3.19 -31.93 -2.35
C LYS A 17 -1.93 -31.54 -1.57
N GLN A 18 -0.94 -30.93 -2.24
CA GLN A 18 0.28 -30.46 -1.59
C GLN A 18 -0.02 -29.27 -0.67
N VAL A 19 -0.87 -28.34 -1.12
CA VAL A 19 -1.34 -27.21 -0.30
C VAL A 19 -2.03 -27.70 0.96
N GLY A 20 -3.04 -28.58 0.82
CA GLY A 20 -3.80 -29.09 1.95
C GLY A 20 -2.96 -29.86 2.96
N ASN A 21 -2.00 -30.67 2.50
CA ASN A 21 -1.07 -31.36 3.40
C ASN A 21 -0.12 -30.39 4.12
N THR A 22 0.36 -29.37 3.41
CA THR A 22 1.25 -28.35 3.98
C THR A 22 0.54 -27.53 5.06
N LEU A 23 -0.69 -27.08 4.78
CA LEU A 23 -1.49 -26.32 5.75
C LEU A 23 -1.82 -27.14 7.00
N ARG A 24 -2.15 -28.43 6.85
CA ARG A 24 -2.37 -29.32 8.01
C ARG A 24 -1.15 -29.39 8.92
N LEU A 25 0.05 -29.55 8.33
CA LEU A 25 1.29 -29.57 9.10
C LEU A 25 1.55 -28.25 9.82
N LEU A 26 1.27 -27.12 9.16
CA LEU A 26 1.40 -25.78 9.77
C LEU A 26 0.41 -25.59 10.93
N GLU A 27 -0.84 -26.05 10.78
CA GLU A 27 -1.87 -26.02 11.84
C GLU A 27 -1.51 -26.92 13.03
N GLU A 28 -0.83 -28.04 12.79
CA GLU A 28 -0.25 -28.91 13.83
C GLU A 28 0.97 -28.29 14.54
N GLY A 29 1.39 -27.08 14.14
CA GLY A 29 2.50 -26.34 14.75
C GLY A 29 3.87 -26.65 14.16
N ALA A 30 3.95 -27.37 13.03
CA ALA A 30 5.22 -27.60 12.35
C ALA A 30 5.77 -26.30 11.75
N THR A 31 7.08 -26.10 11.85
CA THR A 31 7.75 -24.92 11.27
C THR A 31 8.09 -25.15 9.80
N VAL A 32 8.24 -24.08 9.02
CA VAL A 32 8.63 -24.15 7.60
C VAL A 32 9.92 -24.97 7.38
N PRO A 33 11.02 -24.76 8.14
CA PRO A 33 12.23 -25.56 8.00
C PRO A 33 12.03 -27.04 8.38
N PHE A 34 11.10 -27.33 9.30
CA PHE A 34 10.79 -28.72 9.67
C PHE A 34 10.06 -29.42 8.52
N ILE A 35 9.06 -28.76 7.92
CA ILE A 35 8.27 -29.31 6.83
C ILE A 35 9.16 -29.56 5.60
N SER A 36 9.95 -28.57 5.18
CA SER A 36 10.81 -28.67 3.99
C SER A 36 11.88 -29.77 4.11
N ARG A 37 12.35 -30.07 5.32
CA ARG A 37 13.40 -31.07 5.56
C ARG A 37 12.85 -32.46 5.84
N TYR A 38 11.85 -32.56 6.72
CA TYR A 38 11.41 -33.84 7.30
C TYR A 38 10.02 -34.30 6.86
N ARG A 39 9.31 -33.51 6.03
CA ARG A 39 7.98 -33.85 5.52
C ARG A 39 7.87 -33.73 4.00
N LYS A 40 8.99 -33.89 3.28
CA LYS A 40 9.06 -33.82 1.82
C LYS A 40 8.06 -34.74 1.12
N GLU A 41 7.89 -35.97 1.59
CA GLU A 41 6.94 -36.90 0.98
C GLU A 41 5.49 -36.44 1.14
N ALA A 42 5.14 -35.87 2.30
CA ALA A 42 3.81 -35.37 2.58
C ALA A 42 3.46 -34.13 1.74
N THR A 43 4.45 -33.27 1.47
CA THR A 43 4.28 -32.05 0.67
C THR A 43 4.57 -32.25 -0.82
N GLY A 44 5.06 -33.42 -1.25
CA GLY A 44 5.50 -33.65 -2.63
C GLY A 44 6.76 -32.87 -3.01
N GLY A 45 7.64 -32.60 -2.05
CA GLY A 45 8.95 -32.01 -2.27
C GLY A 45 8.99 -30.48 -2.31
N LEU A 46 7.98 -29.79 -1.74
CA LEU A 46 7.98 -28.33 -1.67
C LEU A 46 9.16 -27.80 -0.86
N ASP A 47 9.78 -26.73 -1.36
CA ASP A 47 10.87 -26.04 -0.66
C ASP A 47 10.35 -25.02 0.38
N GLU A 48 11.28 -24.46 1.14
CA GLU A 48 10.99 -23.50 2.23
C GLU A 48 10.27 -22.24 1.71
N VAL A 49 10.60 -21.78 0.50
CA VAL A 49 10.02 -20.58 -0.10
C VAL A 49 8.57 -20.85 -0.52
N GLN A 50 8.33 -21.99 -1.15
CA GLN A 50 6.99 -22.40 -1.56
C GLN A 50 6.05 -22.61 -0.36
N ILE A 51 6.57 -23.21 0.72
CA ILE A 51 5.79 -23.42 1.96
C ILE A 51 5.45 -22.08 2.63
N GLU A 52 6.38 -21.13 2.70
CA GLU A 52 6.10 -19.80 3.26
C GLU A 52 5.05 -19.06 2.41
N HIS A 53 5.16 -19.09 1.08
CA HIS A 53 4.15 -18.49 0.21
C HIS A 53 2.75 -19.12 0.40
N ILE A 54 2.65 -20.44 0.61
CA ILE A 54 1.37 -21.10 0.93
C ILE A 54 0.79 -20.53 2.23
N LYS A 55 1.62 -20.39 3.27
CA LYS A 55 1.22 -19.83 4.56
C LYS A 55 0.75 -18.39 4.43
N GLU A 56 1.51 -17.53 3.75
CA GLU A 56 1.14 -16.13 3.52
C GLU A 56 -0.19 -15.99 2.75
N GLN A 57 -0.41 -16.81 1.72
CA GLN A 57 -1.68 -16.79 0.99
C GLN A 57 -2.85 -17.29 1.84
N TYR A 58 -2.64 -18.32 2.65
CA TYR A 58 -3.64 -18.80 3.60
C TYR A 58 -4.02 -17.73 4.61
N ASP A 59 -3.03 -17.07 5.21
CA ASP A 59 -3.24 -15.98 6.18
C ASP A 59 -4.04 -14.83 5.54
N LYS A 60 -3.70 -14.44 4.30
CA LYS A 60 -4.46 -13.43 3.53
C LYS A 60 -5.92 -13.84 3.32
N LEU A 61 -6.18 -15.09 2.93
CA LEU A 61 -7.55 -15.59 2.74
C LEU A 61 -8.33 -15.66 4.05
N CYS A 62 -7.68 -16.04 5.15
CA CYS A 62 -8.27 -16.01 6.50
C CYS A 62 -8.70 -14.60 6.90
N GLU A 63 -7.85 -13.60 6.68
CA GLU A 63 -8.19 -12.20 6.98
C GLU A 63 -9.37 -11.69 6.13
N ILE A 64 -9.41 -12.06 4.84
CA ILE A 64 -10.55 -11.75 3.96
C ILE A 64 -11.83 -12.42 4.48
N ALA A 65 -11.76 -13.69 4.91
CA ALA A 65 -12.92 -14.41 5.44
C ALA A 65 -13.48 -13.76 6.72
N LYS A 66 -12.63 -13.42 7.69
CA LYS A 66 -13.03 -12.66 8.88
C LYS A 66 -13.65 -11.31 8.52
N ARG A 67 -13.07 -10.63 7.52
CA ARG A 67 -13.60 -9.35 7.05
C ARG A 67 -14.99 -9.51 6.44
N LYS A 68 -15.23 -10.55 5.64
CA LYS A 68 -16.57 -10.86 5.09
C LYS A 68 -17.61 -11.06 6.19
N GLU A 69 -17.28 -11.79 7.25
CA GLU A 69 -18.21 -12.00 8.39
C GLU A 69 -18.61 -10.67 9.03
N THR A 70 -17.64 -9.77 9.22
CA THR A 70 -17.87 -8.43 9.76
C THR A 70 -18.79 -7.61 8.84
N VAL A 71 -18.53 -7.65 7.52
CA VAL A 71 -19.33 -6.95 6.51
C VAL A 71 -20.76 -7.49 6.49
N LEU A 72 -20.94 -8.81 6.43
CA LEU A 72 -22.25 -9.46 6.45
C LEU A 72 -23.04 -9.09 7.70
N SER A 73 -22.42 -9.20 8.89
CA SER A 73 -23.05 -8.84 10.16
C SER A 73 -23.48 -7.38 10.19
N THR A 74 -22.67 -6.46 9.63
CA THR A 74 -22.99 -5.03 9.65
C THR A 74 -24.16 -4.69 8.72
N ILE A 75 -24.26 -5.36 7.58
CA ILE A 75 -25.35 -5.18 6.61
C ILE A 75 -26.65 -5.80 7.12
N ASP A 76 -26.55 -6.98 7.75
CA ASP A 76 -27.70 -7.69 8.34
C ASP A 76 -28.32 -6.90 9.50
N GLN A 77 -27.49 -6.30 10.38
CA GLN A 77 -27.95 -5.40 11.45
C GLN A 77 -28.73 -4.18 10.93
N GLN A 78 -28.53 -3.78 9.68
CA GLN A 78 -29.28 -2.70 9.03
C GLN A 78 -30.56 -3.18 8.33
N GLY A 79 -30.81 -4.49 8.29
CA GLY A 79 -31.93 -5.10 7.56
C GLY A 79 -31.82 -4.97 6.04
N LYS A 80 -30.60 -4.78 5.51
CA LYS A 80 -30.34 -4.53 4.07
C LYS A 80 -29.68 -5.72 3.36
N LEU A 81 -29.48 -6.84 4.06
CA LEU A 81 -28.82 -8.01 3.50
C LEU A 81 -29.80 -8.80 2.62
N THR A 82 -29.71 -8.63 1.30
CA THR A 82 -30.47 -9.46 0.36
C THR A 82 -29.72 -10.75 0.04
N ALA A 83 -30.42 -11.77 -0.44
CA ALA A 83 -29.80 -13.05 -0.83
C ALA A 83 -28.76 -12.86 -1.95
N GLU A 84 -29.00 -11.94 -2.90
CA GLU A 84 -28.05 -11.61 -3.96
C GLU A 84 -26.79 -10.94 -3.39
N LEU A 85 -26.96 -10.01 -2.44
CA LEU A 85 -25.85 -9.30 -1.81
C LEU A 85 -25.00 -10.24 -0.94
N GLU A 86 -25.65 -11.09 -0.15
CA GLU A 86 -24.98 -12.12 0.64
C GLU A 86 -24.14 -13.03 -0.26
N LYS A 87 -24.72 -13.52 -1.35
CA LYS A 87 -24.02 -14.36 -2.31
C LYS A 87 -22.80 -13.64 -2.91
N ARG A 88 -22.95 -12.39 -3.36
CA ARG A 88 -21.82 -11.59 -3.88
C ARG A 88 -20.68 -11.46 -2.85
N ILE A 89 -21.00 -11.18 -1.59
CA ILE A 89 -20.00 -11.03 -0.52
C ILE A 89 -19.29 -12.36 -0.22
N ARG A 90 -20.02 -13.48 -0.22
CA ARG A 90 -19.43 -14.82 -0.01
C ARG A 90 -18.51 -15.21 -1.17
N ASP A 91 -18.88 -14.88 -2.39
CA ASP A 91 -18.17 -15.26 -3.62
C ASP A 91 -16.93 -14.39 -3.91
N THR A 92 -16.89 -13.12 -3.52
CA THR A 92 -15.72 -12.25 -3.78
C THR A 92 -14.50 -12.64 -2.94
N TRP A 93 -13.30 -12.66 -3.50
CA TRP A 93 -12.05 -12.83 -2.74
C TRP A 93 -11.07 -11.69 -2.97
N SER A 94 -11.57 -10.58 -3.51
CA SER A 94 -10.82 -9.35 -3.67
C SER A 94 -11.10 -8.45 -2.46
N PRO A 95 -10.08 -8.10 -1.65
CA PRO A 95 -10.26 -7.15 -0.55
C PRO A 95 -10.86 -5.82 -1.03
N THR A 96 -10.42 -5.35 -2.20
CA THR A 96 -10.91 -4.10 -2.80
C THR A 96 -12.39 -4.20 -3.19
N GLU A 97 -12.79 -5.30 -3.84
CA GLU A 97 -14.20 -5.49 -4.23
C GLU A 97 -15.09 -5.64 -2.99
N LEU A 98 -14.62 -6.34 -1.96
CA LEU A 98 -15.33 -6.48 -0.70
C LEU A 98 -15.58 -5.11 -0.02
N GLU A 99 -14.56 -4.25 0.03
CA GLU A 99 -14.73 -2.89 0.57
C GLU A 99 -15.62 -2.00 -0.30
N ASP A 100 -15.55 -2.13 -1.64
CA ASP A 100 -16.43 -1.40 -2.55
C ASP A 100 -17.90 -1.82 -2.36
N ILE A 101 -18.19 -3.12 -2.22
CA ILE A 101 -19.54 -3.65 -1.90
C ILE A 101 -20.01 -3.15 -0.53
N TYR A 102 -19.12 -3.11 0.46
CA TYR A 102 -19.44 -2.70 1.82
C TYR A 102 -19.66 -1.19 1.97
N LEU A 103 -19.05 -0.36 1.11
CA LEU A 103 -19.00 1.09 1.24
C LEU A 103 -20.36 1.77 1.51
N PRO A 104 -21.47 1.43 0.80
CA PRO A 104 -22.78 2.04 1.05
C PRO A 104 -23.38 1.73 2.43
N PHE A 105 -22.92 0.66 3.07
CA PHE A 105 -23.41 0.15 4.35
C PHE A 105 -22.49 0.49 5.52
N LYS A 106 -21.29 0.99 5.23
CA LYS A 106 -20.33 1.36 6.26
C LYS A 106 -20.91 2.46 7.14
N PRO A 107 -20.92 2.33 8.49
CA PRO A 107 -21.40 3.38 9.37
C PRO A 107 -20.61 4.68 9.16
N LYS A 108 -21.30 5.79 8.91
CA LYS A 108 -20.68 7.09 8.64
C LYS A 108 -20.95 8.07 9.79
N ARG A 109 -20.04 9.04 9.93
CA ARG A 109 -20.19 10.15 10.88
C ARG A 109 -20.59 11.40 10.10
N LYS A 110 -21.78 11.94 10.39
CA LYS A 110 -22.31 13.24 9.95
C LYS A 110 -21.71 13.75 8.62
N THR A 111 -22.01 13.07 7.51
CA THR A 111 -21.59 13.55 6.18
C THR A 111 -22.48 14.69 5.69
N ARG A 112 -22.02 15.47 4.69
CA ARG A 112 -22.85 16.49 4.05
C ARG A 112 -24.14 15.89 3.47
N ALA A 113 -24.03 14.71 2.87
CA ALA A 113 -25.16 13.95 2.36
C ALA A 113 -26.13 13.52 3.47
N GLU A 114 -25.63 13.02 4.61
CA GLU A 114 -26.49 12.68 5.76
C GLU A 114 -27.23 13.89 6.31
N ILE A 115 -26.56 15.05 6.43
CA ILE A 115 -27.21 16.31 6.84
C ILE A 115 -28.29 16.70 5.83
N ALA A 116 -28.01 16.61 4.53
CA ALA A 116 -29.01 16.89 3.49
C ALA A 116 -30.20 15.91 3.52
N ARG A 117 -29.97 14.63 3.85
CA ARG A 117 -31.05 13.64 4.06
C ARG A 117 -31.90 13.98 5.26
N GLN A 118 -31.31 14.42 6.37
CA GLN A 118 -32.03 14.87 7.56
C GLN A 118 -32.88 16.11 7.26
N LYS A 119 -32.42 17.00 6.38
CA LYS A 119 -33.22 18.12 5.84
C LYS A 119 -34.33 17.69 4.87
N GLY A 120 -34.45 16.41 4.54
CA GLY A 120 -35.49 15.89 3.64
C GLY A 120 -35.21 16.11 2.15
N LEU A 121 -33.94 16.25 1.74
CA LEU A 121 -33.55 16.54 0.34
C LEU A 121 -33.33 15.29 -0.53
N GLU A 122 -33.46 14.08 0.03
CA GLU A 122 -33.35 12.80 -0.71
C GLU A 122 -34.30 12.70 -1.92
N PRO A 123 -35.58 13.14 -1.83
CA PRO A 123 -36.47 13.13 -3.00
C PRO A 123 -36.02 14.11 -4.09
N LEU A 124 -35.44 15.26 -3.73
CA LEU A 124 -34.88 16.21 -4.69
C LEU A 124 -33.67 15.62 -5.42
N ALA A 125 -32.74 14.99 -4.68
CA ALA A 125 -31.60 14.28 -5.27
C ALA A 125 -32.04 13.18 -6.25
N THR A 126 -33.10 12.44 -5.88
CA THR A 126 -33.68 11.40 -6.74
C THR A 126 -34.31 11.99 -8.00
N LEU A 127 -35.05 13.11 -7.88
CA LEU A 127 -35.62 13.84 -9.00
C LEU A 127 -34.53 14.35 -9.97
N LEU A 128 -33.45 14.94 -9.44
CA LEU A 128 -32.32 15.40 -10.24
C LEU A 128 -31.65 14.23 -10.98
N MET A 129 -31.43 13.09 -10.32
CA MET A 129 -30.82 11.91 -10.93
C MET A 129 -31.66 11.28 -12.06
N LEU A 130 -32.98 11.46 -12.05
CA LEU A 130 -33.83 11.05 -13.16
C LEU A 130 -33.61 11.89 -14.42
N GLN A 131 -33.23 13.16 -14.27
CA GLN A 131 -32.91 14.12 -15.35
C GLN A 131 -34.04 14.33 -16.37
N ARG A 132 -35.29 14.20 -15.93
CA ARG A 132 -36.50 14.32 -16.77
C ARG A 132 -37.35 15.55 -16.48
N GLU A 133 -37.06 16.31 -15.43
CA GLU A 133 -37.87 17.46 -15.03
C GLU A 133 -37.51 18.69 -15.87
N GLY A 134 -38.52 19.28 -16.52
CA GLY A 134 -38.39 20.45 -17.38
C GLY A 134 -38.59 21.78 -16.65
N ASN A 135 -39.21 21.77 -15.46
CA ASN A 135 -39.39 22.96 -14.63
C ASN A 135 -38.83 22.72 -13.22
N LEU A 136 -37.50 22.63 -13.14
CA LEU A 136 -36.78 22.36 -11.90
C LEU A 136 -37.02 23.47 -10.87
N SER A 137 -37.03 24.73 -11.30
CA SER A 137 -37.29 25.90 -10.46
C SER A 137 -38.61 25.79 -9.67
N ALA A 138 -39.70 25.36 -10.33
CA ALA A 138 -40.98 25.17 -9.64
C ALA A 138 -40.92 24.04 -8.60
N LYS A 139 -40.22 22.94 -8.91
CA LYS A 139 -40.11 21.79 -8.01
C LYS A 139 -39.23 22.09 -6.78
N ILE A 140 -38.16 22.86 -6.93
CA ILE A 140 -37.27 23.22 -5.81
C ILE A 140 -38.02 23.97 -4.71
N SER A 141 -38.99 24.83 -5.07
CA SER A 141 -39.74 25.63 -4.09
C SER A 141 -40.39 24.79 -2.98
N ALA A 142 -40.83 23.57 -3.29
CA ALA A 142 -41.43 22.64 -2.32
C ALA A 142 -40.43 22.09 -1.28
N PHE A 143 -39.13 22.21 -1.55
CA PHE A 143 -38.04 21.78 -0.67
C PHE A 143 -37.46 22.92 0.18
N VAL A 144 -37.81 24.17 -0.11
CA VAL A 144 -37.39 25.34 0.68
C VAL A 144 -38.30 25.46 1.91
N LYS A 145 -37.99 24.68 2.94
CA LYS A 145 -38.73 24.66 4.22
C LYS A 145 -37.86 24.18 5.37
N GLY A 146 -38.25 24.53 6.59
CA GLY A 146 -37.53 24.12 7.80
C GLY A 146 -36.11 24.65 7.84
N GLU A 147 -35.12 23.75 7.82
CA GLU A 147 -33.68 24.08 7.86
C GLU A 147 -33.06 24.35 6.48
N VAL A 148 -33.85 24.30 5.40
CA VAL A 148 -33.42 24.62 4.04
C VAL A 148 -33.71 26.11 3.77
N LYS A 149 -32.65 26.91 3.61
CA LYS A 149 -32.75 28.38 3.59
C LYS A 149 -33.35 28.93 2.30
N ASP A 150 -32.92 28.39 1.17
CA ASP A 150 -33.26 28.86 -0.17
C ASP A 150 -33.10 27.73 -1.19
N ALA A 151 -33.40 28.03 -2.46
CA ALA A 151 -33.29 27.08 -3.56
C ALA A 151 -31.87 26.55 -3.77
N GLU A 152 -30.85 27.38 -3.50
CA GLU A 152 -29.44 27.01 -3.68
C GLU A 152 -28.98 26.07 -2.55
N ASP A 153 -29.41 26.28 -1.31
CA ASP A 153 -29.19 25.34 -0.19
C ASP A 153 -29.84 23.98 -0.48
N ALA A 154 -31.05 23.97 -1.07
CA ALA A 154 -31.71 22.75 -1.50
C ALA A 154 -30.92 22.00 -2.58
N LEU A 155 -30.47 22.71 -3.62
CA LEU A 155 -29.65 22.15 -4.71
C LEU A 155 -28.30 21.65 -4.21
N LYS A 156 -27.61 22.40 -3.35
CA LYS A 156 -26.35 21.97 -2.74
C LYS A 156 -26.52 20.68 -1.94
N GLY A 157 -27.53 20.61 -1.08
CA GLY A 157 -27.80 19.40 -0.31
C GLY A 157 -28.16 18.20 -1.20
N ALA A 158 -28.94 18.42 -2.26
CA ALA A 158 -29.24 17.36 -3.24
C ALA A 158 -27.98 16.90 -3.99
N ARG A 159 -27.10 17.83 -4.39
CA ARG A 159 -25.81 17.51 -5.01
C ARG A 159 -24.87 16.74 -4.06
N ASP A 160 -24.84 17.08 -2.78
CA ASP A 160 -24.06 16.33 -1.78
C ASP A 160 -24.52 14.88 -1.67
N ILE A 161 -25.84 14.63 -1.72
CA ILE A 161 -26.41 13.27 -1.75
C ILE A 161 -26.01 12.53 -3.03
N ILE A 162 -26.09 13.20 -4.19
CA ILE A 162 -25.69 12.61 -5.48
C ILE A 162 -24.19 12.29 -5.47
N ALA A 163 -23.36 13.19 -4.95
CA ALA A 163 -21.92 13.00 -4.89
C ALA A 163 -21.54 11.78 -4.04
N GLU A 164 -22.24 11.55 -2.93
CA GLU A 164 -22.07 10.35 -2.12
C GLU A 164 -22.50 9.09 -2.90
N ARG A 165 -23.63 9.11 -3.60
CA ARG A 165 -24.08 7.98 -4.44
C ARG A 165 -23.08 7.64 -5.55
N VAL A 166 -22.49 8.65 -6.20
CA VAL A 166 -21.46 8.47 -7.24
C VAL A 166 -20.18 7.89 -6.64
N ASN A 167 -19.77 8.34 -5.45
CA ASN A 167 -18.59 7.81 -4.76
C ASN A 167 -18.74 6.32 -4.37
N GLU A 168 -19.97 5.91 -4.10
CA GLU A 168 -20.32 4.56 -3.64
C GLU A 168 -20.69 3.60 -4.77
N ASP A 169 -20.80 4.11 -5.99
CA ASP A 169 -21.04 3.29 -7.16
C ASP A 169 -19.78 2.53 -7.58
N GLU A 170 -19.86 1.20 -7.57
CA GLU A 170 -18.74 0.33 -7.92
C GLU A 170 -18.20 0.58 -9.35
N ARG A 171 -19.06 0.97 -10.30
CA ARG A 171 -18.64 1.23 -11.69
C ARG A 171 -17.88 2.55 -11.78
N ALA A 172 -18.32 3.57 -11.04
CA ALA A 172 -17.64 4.85 -10.92
C ALA A 172 -16.24 4.66 -10.31
N ARG A 173 -16.15 3.95 -9.18
CA ARG A 173 -14.87 3.64 -8.52
C ARG A 173 -13.92 2.90 -9.45
N ASN A 174 -14.40 1.86 -10.12
CA ASN A 174 -13.59 1.09 -11.07
C ASN A 174 -13.14 1.90 -12.30
N ALA A 175 -13.98 2.82 -12.79
CA ALA A 175 -13.59 3.71 -13.88
C ALA A 175 -12.43 4.64 -13.50
N VAL A 176 -12.46 5.21 -12.29
CA VAL A 176 -11.37 6.04 -11.76
C VAL A 176 -10.13 5.19 -11.47
N ARG A 177 -10.29 4.03 -10.82
CA ARG A 177 -9.21 3.07 -10.53
C ARG A 177 -8.48 2.64 -11.80
N HIS A 178 -9.20 2.42 -12.90
CA HIS A 178 -8.60 2.10 -14.19
C HIS A 178 -7.74 3.25 -14.75
N GLN A 179 -8.16 4.51 -14.56
CA GLN A 179 -7.38 5.66 -15.00
C GLN A 179 -6.12 5.84 -14.16
N PHE A 180 -6.20 5.74 -12.83
CA PHE A 180 -5.02 5.70 -11.98
C PHE A 180 -4.08 4.58 -12.40
N GLY A 181 -4.63 3.38 -12.58
CA GLY A 181 -3.92 2.19 -13.00
C GLY A 181 -3.41 2.24 -14.43
N ARG A 182 -3.58 3.33 -15.21
CA ARG A 182 -3.00 3.48 -16.56
C ARG A 182 -2.11 4.70 -16.69
N GLN A 183 -2.54 5.84 -16.14
CA GLN A 183 -2.01 7.16 -16.46
C GLN A 183 -1.56 7.93 -15.23
N ALA A 184 -1.69 7.39 -14.01
CA ALA A 184 -1.27 8.12 -12.82
C ALA A 184 0.22 8.47 -12.87
N ALA A 185 0.52 9.71 -12.51
CA ALA A 185 1.87 10.17 -12.20
C ALA A 185 2.01 10.37 -10.70
N ILE A 186 3.14 9.94 -10.15
CA ILE A 186 3.57 10.34 -8.82
C ILE A 186 4.33 11.66 -8.96
N THR A 187 3.98 12.62 -8.13
CA THR A 187 4.65 13.92 -8.07
C THR A 187 5.11 14.21 -6.65
N ALA A 188 6.25 14.88 -6.51
CA ALA A 188 6.76 15.33 -5.23
C ALA A 188 7.25 16.77 -5.32
N LYS A 189 6.90 17.56 -4.30
CA LYS A 189 7.34 18.95 -4.16
C LYS A 189 7.88 19.24 -2.77
N VAL A 190 8.96 20.01 -2.67
CA VAL A 190 9.48 20.43 -1.37
C VAL A 190 8.46 21.25 -0.59
N VAL A 191 8.37 20.98 0.71
CA VAL A 191 7.57 21.80 1.62
C VAL A 191 8.28 23.15 1.76
N LYS A 192 7.56 24.23 1.46
CA LYS A 192 8.09 25.61 1.55
C LYS A 192 8.74 25.86 2.92
N GLY A 193 9.99 26.30 2.92
CA GLY A 193 10.77 26.60 4.14
C GLY A 193 11.56 25.42 4.70
N LYS A 194 11.54 24.25 4.04
CA LYS A 194 12.30 23.06 4.43
C LYS A 194 13.42 22.69 3.45
N GLU A 195 13.79 23.60 2.55
CA GLU A 195 14.73 23.34 1.47
C GLU A 195 16.13 22.96 1.98
N GLU A 196 16.60 23.59 3.05
CA GLU A 196 17.89 23.28 3.68
C GLU A 196 17.87 21.95 4.45
N GLU A 197 16.77 21.65 5.15
CA GLU A 197 16.57 20.38 5.86
C GLU A 197 16.45 19.20 4.87
N ALA A 198 15.83 19.45 3.72
CA ALA A 198 15.55 18.46 2.70
C ALA A 198 16.67 18.29 1.66
N VAL A 199 17.87 18.84 1.86
CA VAL A 199 18.99 18.80 0.88
C VAL A 199 19.32 17.37 0.41
N LYS A 200 19.16 16.37 1.27
CA LYS A 200 19.35 14.94 0.91
C LYS A 200 18.38 14.46 -0.18
N TYR A 201 17.22 15.09 -0.31
CA TYR A 201 16.15 14.78 -1.25
C TYR A 201 16.05 15.80 -2.38
N ARG A 202 17.12 16.58 -2.64
CA ARG A 202 17.13 17.66 -3.64
C ARG A 202 16.67 17.21 -5.03
N ASP A 203 17.03 16.00 -5.44
CA ASP A 203 16.62 15.41 -6.72
C ASP A 203 15.09 15.25 -6.85
N TYR A 204 14.36 15.33 -5.73
CA TYR A 204 12.91 15.14 -5.65
C TYR A 204 12.11 16.42 -5.36
N PHE A 205 12.74 17.60 -5.40
CA PHE A 205 12.07 18.87 -5.07
C PHE A 205 10.99 19.29 -6.08
N ASP A 206 11.11 18.86 -7.33
CA ASP A 206 10.10 19.01 -8.38
C ASP A 206 10.07 17.73 -9.24
N PHE A 207 9.73 16.62 -8.59
CA PHE A 207 9.72 15.30 -9.21
C PHE A 207 8.35 15.00 -9.81
N SER A 208 8.34 14.41 -11.01
CA SER A 208 7.13 13.93 -11.67
C SER A 208 7.45 12.76 -12.59
N GLU A 209 6.86 11.60 -12.35
CA GLU A 209 7.02 10.43 -13.20
C GLU A 209 5.76 9.56 -13.27
N PRO A 210 5.55 8.81 -14.37
CA PRO A 210 4.49 7.80 -14.42
C PRO A 210 4.66 6.79 -13.28
N LEU A 211 3.62 6.59 -12.46
CA LEU A 211 3.64 5.71 -11.29
C LEU A 211 4.08 4.28 -11.66
N LYS A 212 3.62 3.79 -12.81
CA LYS A 212 3.98 2.46 -13.34
C LYS A 212 5.46 2.26 -13.62
N ARG A 213 6.19 3.35 -13.91
CA ARG A 213 7.61 3.33 -14.27
C ARG A 213 8.51 3.81 -13.12
N CYS A 214 7.92 4.25 -12.01
CA CYS A 214 8.68 4.65 -10.84
C CYS A 214 9.38 3.43 -10.24
N SER A 215 10.70 3.51 -10.05
CA SER A 215 11.48 2.42 -9.46
C SER A 215 11.22 2.32 -7.96
N SER A 216 11.34 1.12 -7.38
CA SER A 216 11.15 0.90 -5.93
C SER A 216 11.98 1.87 -5.09
N HIS A 217 13.29 1.99 -5.35
CA HIS A 217 14.16 2.87 -4.56
C HIS A 217 13.78 4.36 -4.62
N ARG A 218 13.29 4.86 -5.78
CA ARG A 218 12.84 6.26 -5.90
C ARG A 218 11.51 6.48 -5.20
N LEU A 219 10.57 5.56 -5.39
CA LEU A 219 9.28 5.60 -4.69
C LEU A 219 9.50 5.63 -3.16
N LEU A 220 10.36 4.75 -2.64
CA LEU A 220 10.68 4.68 -1.21
C LEU A 220 11.42 5.93 -0.72
N ALA A 221 12.33 6.51 -1.51
CA ALA A 221 13.00 7.76 -1.15
C ALA A 221 12.00 8.93 -1.03
N VAL A 222 11.10 9.05 -2.01
CA VAL A 222 10.05 10.08 -2.03
C VAL A 222 9.08 9.91 -0.85
N ARG A 223 8.63 8.68 -0.58
CA ARG A 223 7.74 8.37 0.55
C ARG A 223 8.41 8.56 1.91
N ARG A 224 9.71 8.27 2.03
CA ARG A 224 10.47 8.58 3.24
C ARG A 224 10.50 10.07 3.51
N ALA A 225 10.82 10.87 2.49
CA ALA A 225 10.85 12.33 2.62
C ALA A 225 9.46 12.92 2.94
N GLU A 226 8.38 12.32 2.42
CA GLU A 226 7.01 12.64 2.81
C GLU A 226 6.74 12.35 4.29
N SER A 227 7.14 11.16 4.77
CA SER A 227 6.94 10.77 6.18
C SER A 227 7.74 11.62 7.17
N GLU A 228 8.90 12.14 6.74
CA GLU A 228 9.71 13.12 7.47
C GLU A 228 9.12 14.55 7.36
N GLY A 229 8.06 14.74 6.58
CA GLY A 229 7.38 16.01 6.38
C GLY A 229 8.19 17.02 5.56
N LEU A 230 9.13 16.55 4.73
CA LEU A 230 10.04 17.36 3.91
C LEU A 230 9.49 17.59 2.49
N LEU A 231 8.80 16.59 1.94
CA LEU A 231 8.13 16.67 0.64
C LEU A 231 6.61 16.49 0.80
N ARG A 232 5.86 17.09 -0.13
CA ARG A 232 4.46 16.77 -0.39
C ARG A 232 4.40 15.85 -1.58
N VAL A 233 3.76 14.70 -1.43
CA VAL A 233 3.65 13.69 -2.50
C VAL A 233 2.19 13.53 -2.87
N SER A 234 1.93 13.37 -4.16
CA SER A 234 0.60 13.06 -4.65
C SER A 234 0.66 12.13 -5.84
N ILE A 235 -0.35 11.28 -5.99
CA ILE A 235 -0.55 10.40 -7.12
C ILE A 235 -1.81 10.88 -7.83
N ASN A 236 -1.66 11.41 -9.04
CA ASN A 236 -2.78 11.97 -9.78
C ASN A 236 -2.89 11.31 -11.17
N PRO A 237 -4.10 10.91 -11.59
CA PRO A 237 -4.39 10.61 -12.98
C PRO A 237 -4.64 11.92 -13.75
N ASP A 238 -5.03 11.78 -15.01
CA ASP A 238 -5.68 12.85 -15.76
C ASP A 238 -7.08 13.12 -15.19
N ASP A 239 -7.26 14.30 -14.57
CA ASP A 239 -8.49 14.70 -13.88
C ASP A 239 -9.66 14.89 -14.85
N ASP A 240 -9.39 15.42 -16.04
CA ASP A 240 -10.41 15.69 -17.05
C ASP A 240 -10.90 14.35 -17.64
N ALA A 241 -9.97 13.43 -17.92
CA ALA A 241 -10.32 12.11 -18.42
C ALA A 241 -11.08 11.25 -17.39
N CYS A 242 -10.89 11.49 -16.09
CA CYS A 242 -11.69 10.84 -15.05
C CYS A 242 -13.10 11.45 -14.97
N THR A 243 -13.18 12.78 -14.95
CA THR A 243 -14.46 13.50 -14.86
C THR A 243 -15.34 13.19 -16.06
N GLU A 244 -14.80 13.25 -17.28
CA GLU A 244 -15.55 12.92 -18.51
C GLU A 244 -16.10 11.49 -18.49
N ARG A 245 -15.33 10.51 -18.00
CA ARG A 245 -15.80 9.13 -17.87
C ARG A 245 -16.94 8.99 -16.88
N LEU A 246 -16.90 9.72 -15.78
CA LEU A 246 -17.97 9.71 -14.78
C LEU A 246 -19.21 10.44 -15.33
N GLU A 247 -19.05 11.57 -15.99
CA GLU A 247 -20.15 12.29 -16.62
C GLU A 247 -20.86 11.42 -17.66
N ARG A 248 -20.13 10.67 -18.49
CA ARG A 248 -20.73 9.70 -19.43
C ARG A 248 -21.55 8.60 -18.74
N GLN A 249 -21.29 8.30 -17.47
CA GLN A 249 -22.06 7.29 -16.72
C GLN A 249 -23.32 7.88 -16.09
N PHE A 250 -23.25 9.11 -15.60
CA PHE A 250 -24.30 9.69 -14.76
C PHE A 250 -25.11 10.78 -15.44
N VAL A 251 -24.54 11.55 -16.36
CA VAL A 251 -25.22 12.66 -17.07
C VAL A 251 -25.85 12.12 -18.35
N ARG A 252 -27.16 12.38 -18.54
CA ARG A 252 -28.00 11.74 -19.58
C ARG A 252 -28.61 12.72 -20.58
N GLY A 253 -28.43 14.02 -20.39
CA GLY A 253 -28.99 15.03 -21.29
C GLY A 253 -28.40 16.42 -21.07
N ASP A 254 -29.01 17.41 -21.70
CA ASP A 254 -28.66 18.83 -21.57
C ASP A 254 -29.89 19.61 -21.09
N ASN A 255 -30.18 19.47 -19.79
CA ASN A 255 -31.22 20.22 -19.10
C ASN A 255 -30.71 20.67 -17.72
N GLU A 256 -31.49 21.50 -17.02
CA GLU A 256 -31.11 22.03 -15.71
C GLU A 256 -30.77 20.91 -14.71
N CYS A 257 -31.53 19.81 -14.69
CA CYS A 257 -31.24 18.66 -13.83
C CYS A 257 -29.90 18.01 -14.18
N SER A 258 -29.62 17.84 -15.48
CA SER A 258 -28.38 17.21 -15.97
C SER A 258 -27.16 18.04 -15.59
N ARG A 259 -27.26 19.37 -15.61
CA ARG A 259 -26.20 20.28 -15.12
C ARG A 259 -25.93 20.11 -13.63
N GLN A 260 -26.99 20.01 -12.81
CA GLN A 260 -26.85 19.73 -11.38
C GLN A 260 -26.19 18.37 -11.11
N VAL A 261 -26.51 17.35 -11.92
CA VAL A 261 -25.84 16.04 -11.84
C VAL A 261 -24.37 16.14 -12.25
N SER A 262 -24.04 16.87 -13.32
CA SER A 262 -22.65 17.14 -13.74
C SER A 262 -21.84 17.78 -12.61
N GLU A 263 -22.38 18.82 -11.98
CA GLU A 263 -21.74 19.50 -10.85
C GLU A 263 -21.52 18.56 -9.66
N ALA A 264 -22.52 17.71 -9.35
CA ALA A 264 -22.38 16.71 -8.30
C ALA A 264 -21.34 15.63 -8.63
N VAL A 265 -21.24 15.21 -9.89
CA VAL A 265 -20.25 14.23 -10.35
C VAL A 265 -18.83 14.80 -10.26
N ALA A 266 -18.63 16.04 -10.69
CA ALA A 266 -17.34 16.72 -10.58
C ALA A 266 -16.90 16.88 -9.11
N ASP A 267 -17.84 17.25 -8.22
CA ASP A 267 -17.58 17.29 -6.78
C ASP A 267 -17.30 15.89 -6.20
N ALA A 268 -18.06 14.86 -6.59
CA ALA A 268 -17.83 13.47 -6.18
C ALA A 268 -16.42 13.01 -6.55
N TYR A 269 -16.00 13.29 -7.79
CA TYR A 269 -14.66 12.99 -8.27
C TYR A 269 -13.60 13.66 -7.39
N LYS A 270 -13.65 14.98 -7.30
CA LYS A 270 -12.61 15.79 -6.66
C LYS A 270 -12.51 15.56 -5.16
N ARG A 271 -13.65 15.46 -4.47
CA ARG A 271 -13.74 15.45 -3.00
C ARG A 271 -13.69 14.06 -2.40
N LEU A 272 -14.21 13.04 -3.10
CA LEU A 272 -14.45 11.72 -2.53
C LEU A 272 -13.69 10.61 -3.26
N LEU A 273 -13.92 10.45 -4.56
CA LEU A 273 -13.34 9.36 -5.34
C LEU A 273 -11.82 9.52 -5.48
N LYS A 274 -11.34 10.66 -5.97
CA LYS A 274 -9.91 10.88 -6.23
C LYS A 274 -9.06 10.68 -4.97
N PRO A 275 -9.35 11.31 -3.81
CA PRO A 275 -8.56 11.08 -2.59
C PRO A 275 -8.60 9.64 -2.10
N SER A 276 -9.77 8.98 -2.20
CA SER A 276 -9.91 7.58 -1.80
C SER A 276 -9.08 6.65 -2.68
N ILE A 277 -9.16 6.79 -4.00
CA ILE A 277 -8.41 5.96 -4.94
C ILE A 277 -6.91 6.31 -4.92
N GLU A 278 -6.54 7.58 -4.73
CA GLU A 278 -5.15 7.98 -4.51
C GLU A 278 -4.54 7.27 -3.29
N THR A 279 -5.29 7.16 -2.19
CA THR A 279 -4.86 6.43 -1.00
C THR A 279 -4.65 4.94 -1.29
N GLU A 280 -5.56 4.31 -2.06
CA GLU A 280 -5.41 2.92 -2.51
C GLU A 280 -4.10 2.72 -3.29
N PHE A 281 -3.84 3.58 -4.29
CA PHE A 281 -2.62 3.50 -5.10
C PHE A 281 -1.35 3.86 -4.33
N ALA A 282 -1.43 4.76 -3.35
CA ALA A 282 -0.33 5.08 -2.46
C ALA A 282 0.09 3.85 -1.64
N GLY A 283 -0.88 3.14 -1.06
CA GLY A 283 -0.63 1.89 -0.33
C GLY A 283 -0.07 0.79 -1.23
N GLN A 284 -0.74 0.51 -2.35
CA GLN A 284 -0.34 -0.56 -3.27
C GLN A 284 1.04 -0.34 -3.88
N SER A 285 1.36 0.88 -4.31
CA SER A 285 2.68 1.18 -4.87
C SER A 285 3.78 1.05 -3.82
N LYS A 286 3.50 1.45 -2.58
CA LYS A 286 4.44 1.36 -1.45
C LYS A 286 4.69 -0.08 -1.05
N GLU A 287 3.65 -0.91 -0.89
CA GLU A 287 3.76 -2.35 -0.63
C GLU A 287 4.61 -3.04 -1.70
N LYS A 288 4.29 -2.81 -2.98
CA LYS A 288 5.08 -3.36 -4.10
C LYS A 288 6.55 -2.92 -4.08
N ALA A 289 6.82 -1.67 -3.69
CA ALA A 289 8.18 -1.17 -3.59
C ALA A 289 8.93 -1.76 -2.40
N ASP A 290 8.26 -1.93 -1.25
CA ASP A 290 8.81 -2.60 -0.08
C ASP A 290 9.17 -4.06 -0.42
N ASP A 291 8.27 -4.82 -1.05
CA ASP A 291 8.51 -6.21 -1.46
C ASP A 291 9.74 -6.36 -2.37
N GLU A 292 9.87 -5.47 -3.36
CA GLU A 292 11.02 -5.44 -4.26
C GLU A 292 12.32 -5.12 -3.51
N ALA A 293 12.28 -4.15 -2.59
CA ALA A 293 13.46 -3.78 -1.80
C ALA A 293 13.87 -4.91 -0.86
N ILE A 294 12.91 -5.54 -0.18
CA ILE A 294 13.13 -6.69 0.71
C ILE A 294 13.73 -7.85 -0.09
N ARG A 295 13.24 -8.13 -1.30
CA ARG A 295 13.80 -9.18 -2.16
C ARG A 295 15.28 -8.94 -2.46
N VAL A 296 15.64 -7.72 -2.84
CA VAL A 296 17.04 -7.35 -3.12
C VAL A 296 17.90 -7.46 -1.85
N PHE A 297 17.40 -7.01 -0.70
CA PHE A 297 18.13 -7.15 0.57
C PHE A 297 18.32 -8.61 0.99
N ALA A 298 17.28 -9.44 0.84
CA ALA A 298 17.33 -10.86 1.13
C ALA A 298 18.36 -11.58 0.25
N GLU A 299 18.42 -11.24 -1.04
CA GLU A 299 19.40 -11.80 -1.97
C GLU A 299 20.84 -11.39 -1.58
N ASN A 300 21.06 -10.10 -1.29
CA ASN A 300 22.37 -9.61 -0.85
C ASN A 300 22.81 -10.28 0.47
N LEU A 301 21.91 -10.40 1.43
CA LEU A 301 22.20 -11.07 2.70
C LEU A 301 22.51 -12.55 2.50
N ARG A 302 21.76 -13.24 1.64
CA ARG A 302 22.02 -14.64 1.30
C ARG A 302 23.41 -14.82 0.70
N GLN A 303 23.83 -13.94 -0.21
CA GLN A 303 25.18 -14.00 -0.79
C GLN A 303 26.26 -13.80 0.28
N LEU A 304 26.07 -12.88 1.22
CA LEU A 304 27.01 -12.66 2.32
C LEU A 304 27.10 -13.87 3.27
N LEU A 305 25.95 -14.48 3.61
CA LEU A 305 25.90 -15.65 4.51
C LEU A 305 26.46 -16.92 3.88
N LEU A 306 26.40 -17.04 2.55
CA LEU A 306 26.91 -18.19 1.79
C LEU A 306 28.28 -17.92 1.17
N ALA A 307 28.92 -16.79 1.52
CA ALA A 307 30.29 -16.51 1.11
C ALA A 307 31.22 -17.64 1.61
N SER A 308 32.16 -18.05 0.77
CA SER A 308 33.09 -19.12 1.13
C SER A 308 33.86 -18.75 2.40
N PRO A 309 33.85 -19.59 3.44
CA PRO A 309 34.59 -19.29 4.66
C PRO A 309 36.09 -19.29 4.36
N LEU A 310 36.82 -18.37 5.00
CA LEU A 310 38.28 -18.24 4.84
C LEU A 310 39.07 -19.43 5.43
N GLY A 311 38.40 -20.29 6.19
CA GLY A 311 38.98 -21.46 6.85
C GLY A 311 39.61 -21.10 8.20
N GLN A 312 40.39 -22.05 8.74
CA GLN A 312 41.10 -21.91 10.01
C GLN A 312 42.41 -21.16 9.79
N LYS A 313 42.34 -19.83 9.76
CA LYS A 313 43.50 -18.95 9.54
C LYS A 313 43.56 -17.87 10.61
N ARG A 314 44.77 -17.41 10.92
CA ARG A 314 44.98 -16.24 11.79
C ARG A 314 44.67 -14.96 11.03
N VAL A 315 43.78 -14.13 11.57
CA VAL A 315 43.22 -12.96 10.86
C VAL A 315 43.51 -11.67 11.61
N LEU A 316 43.90 -10.63 10.88
CA LEU A 316 43.90 -9.24 11.35
C LEU A 316 42.68 -8.51 10.80
N ALA A 317 41.64 -8.39 11.62
CA ALA A 317 40.44 -7.64 11.28
C ALA A 317 40.65 -6.14 11.50
N ILE A 318 40.27 -5.33 10.52
CA ILE A 318 40.34 -3.87 10.58
C ILE A 318 38.93 -3.31 10.42
N ASP A 319 38.42 -2.62 11.44
CA ASP A 319 37.23 -1.77 11.36
C ASP A 319 37.68 -0.33 11.05
N PRO A 320 37.50 0.17 9.81
CA PRO A 320 38.02 1.46 9.40
C PRO A 320 37.31 2.63 10.09
N GLY A 321 38.07 3.64 10.51
CA GLY A 321 37.51 4.87 11.07
C GLY A 321 38.43 6.08 10.91
N PHE A 322 37.82 7.25 10.74
CA PHE A 322 38.54 8.52 10.64
C PHE A 322 38.76 9.14 12.02
N ARG A 323 37.73 9.83 12.55
CA ARG A 323 37.81 10.55 13.83
C ARG A 323 38.12 9.65 15.03
N THR A 324 37.57 8.44 15.06
CA THR A 324 37.74 7.50 16.17
C THR A 324 38.90 6.52 15.96
N GLY A 325 39.65 6.65 14.86
CA GLY A 325 40.67 5.69 14.45
C GLY A 325 40.09 4.37 13.91
N CYS A 326 40.98 3.57 13.32
CA CYS A 326 40.67 2.21 12.90
C CYS A 326 40.92 1.25 14.07
N LYS A 327 40.01 0.31 14.32
CA LYS A 327 40.20 -0.74 15.34
C LYS A 327 40.85 -1.93 14.66
N ALA A 328 41.97 -2.37 15.20
CA ALA A 328 42.71 -3.53 14.73
C ALA A 328 42.53 -4.66 15.74
N VAL A 329 42.18 -5.85 15.25
CA VAL A 329 41.93 -7.04 16.08
C VAL A 329 42.66 -8.23 15.47
N CYS A 330 43.49 -8.91 16.24
CA CYS A 330 44.15 -10.16 15.86
C CYS A 330 43.36 -11.34 16.43
N LEU A 331 43.02 -12.31 15.58
CA LEU A 331 42.33 -13.54 15.94
C LEU A 331 43.18 -14.77 15.62
N ASP A 332 43.09 -15.82 16.44
CA ASP A 332 43.69 -17.12 16.12
C ASP A 332 42.85 -17.92 15.11
N GLU A 333 43.33 -19.11 14.74
CA GLU A 333 42.70 -19.98 13.75
C GLU A 333 41.31 -20.48 14.16
N GLN A 334 40.95 -20.40 15.45
CA GLN A 334 39.66 -20.78 16.00
C GLN A 334 38.73 -19.57 16.19
N GLY A 335 39.22 -18.35 15.92
CA GLY A 335 38.48 -17.11 16.11
C GLY A 335 38.58 -16.52 17.53
N ASN A 336 39.49 -17.01 18.38
CA ASN A 336 39.72 -16.41 19.69
C ASN A 336 40.50 -15.11 19.58
N LEU A 337 40.20 -14.15 20.44
CA LEU A 337 40.89 -12.87 20.51
C LEU A 337 42.32 -13.03 21.04
N LEU A 338 43.31 -12.63 20.23
CA LEU A 338 44.72 -12.55 20.63
C LEU A 338 45.12 -11.15 21.08
N HIS A 339 44.67 -10.13 20.36
CA HIS A 339 45.02 -8.74 20.61
C HIS A 339 44.01 -7.78 19.99
N ASN A 340 43.82 -6.61 20.59
CA ASN A 340 43.12 -5.49 19.98
C ASN A 340 43.75 -4.14 20.34
N GLU A 341 43.77 -3.21 19.39
CA GLU A 341 44.17 -1.83 19.64
C GLU A 341 43.54 -0.86 18.62
N ASN A 342 43.59 0.44 18.95
CA ASN A 342 43.18 1.49 18.02
C ASN A 342 44.41 2.11 17.35
N ILE A 343 44.35 2.23 16.03
CA ILE A 343 45.35 2.92 15.21
C ILE A 343 44.74 4.14 14.53
N TYR A 344 45.55 5.16 14.23
CA TYR A 344 45.06 6.45 13.71
C TYR A 344 45.73 6.83 12.39
N PRO A 345 45.53 6.06 11.30
CA PRO A 345 46.21 6.32 10.03
C PRO A 345 45.66 7.52 9.25
N HIS A 346 44.45 8.00 9.57
CA HIS A 346 43.74 9.02 8.81
C HIS A 346 43.57 10.33 9.60
N PRO A 347 43.31 11.46 8.91
CA PRO A 347 42.86 12.70 9.55
C PRO A 347 41.60 12.45 10.43
N PRO A 348 41.46 13.17 11.56
CA PRO A 348 42.19 14.36 11.96
C PRO A 348 43.54 14.11 12.66
N VAL A 349 43.87 12.86 13.03
CA VAL A 349 45.11 12.56 13.79
C VAL A 349 46.29 12.30 12.86
N GLY A 350 46.09 11.56 11.77
CA GLY A 350 47.06 11.43 10.68
C GLY A 350 48.38 10.72 11.02
N LYS A 351 48.39 9.78 11.98
CA LYS A 351 49.58 9.03 12.42
C LYS A 351 49.84 7.79 11.54
N THR A 352 49.93 7.98 10.23
CA THR A 352 50.08 6.89 9.25
C THR A 352 51.31 6.02 9.51
N GLY A 353 52.47 6.63 9.81
CA GLY A 353 53.71 5.89 10.06
C GLY A 353 53.66 5.03 11.33
N GLU A 354 53.06 5.56 12.40
CA GLU A 354 52.87 4.83 13.66
C GLU A 354 51.91 3.65 13.46
N ALA A 355 50.78 3.87 12.78
CA ALA A 355 49.81 2.83 12.45
C ALA A 355 50.44 1.70 11.62
N ALA A 356 51.23 2.03 10.59
CA ALA A 356 51.92 1.04 9.77
C ALA A 356 52.96 0.23 10.56
N SER A 357 53.67 0.86 11.50
CA SER A 357 54.61 0.17 12.39
C SER A 357 53.90 -0.81 13.33
N ARG A 358 52.79 -0.38 13.94
CA ARG A 358 51.97 -1.22 14.82
C ARG A 358 51.38 -2.43 14.08
N LEU A 359 50.82 -2.23 12.89
CA LEU A 359 50.30 -3.32 12.05
C LEU A 359 51.39 -4.37 11.73
N ARG A 360 52.59 -3.94 11.34
CA ARG A 360 53.71 -4.87 11.07
C ARG A 360 54.08 -5.70 12.30
N LYS A 361 54.17 -5.07 13.47
CA LYS A 361 54.45 -5.79 14.72
C LYS A 361 53.38 -6.81 15.06
N MET A 362 52.10 -6.47 14.88
CA MET A 362 50.98 -7.40 15.10
C MET A 362 51.05 -8.59 14.15
N VAL A 363 51.27 -8.34 12.85
CA VAL A 363 51.38 -9.39 11.83
C VAL A 363 52.50 -10.38 12.18
N GLU A 364 53.69 -9.88 12.53
CA GLU A 364 54.82 -10.72 12.90
C GLU A 364 54.62 -11.46 14.22
N ALA A 365 54.18 -10.76 15.27
CA ALA A 365 54.05 -11.31 16.62
C ALA A 365 52.98 -12.41 16.70
N TYR A 366 51.85 -12.22 16.01
CA TYR A 366 50.73 -13.16 16.06
C TYR A 366 50.69 -14.12 14.87
N ARG A 367 51.64 -14.03 13.93
CA ARG A 367 51.73 -14.87 12.73
C ARG A 367 50.46 -14.80 11.88
N ILE A 368 49.97 -13.58 11.64
CA ILE A 368 48.76 -13.34 10.86
C ILE A 368 48.94 -13.80 9.42
N GLU A 369 47.91 -14.44 8.87
CA GLU A 369 47.88 -14.95 7.50
C GLU A 369 46.98 -14.13 6.55
N LEU A 370 45.99 -13.41 7.12
CA LEU A 370 44.97 -12.64 6.39
C LEU A 370 44.74 -11.25 6.96
#